data_AF-A0A081D2X7-F1
#
_entry.id   AF-A0A081D2X7-F1
#
_cell.length_a   1.000
_cell.length_b   1.000
_cell.length_c   1.000
_cell.angle_alpha   90.00
_cell.angle_beta   90.00
_cell.angle_gamma   90.00
#
_symmetry.space_group_name_H-M   'P 1'
#
loop_
_entity.id
_entity.type
_entity.pdbx_description
1 polymer ?
#
loop_
_entity_poly.entity_id
_entity_poly.type
_entity_poly.pdbx_seq_one_letter_code
_entity_poly.pdbx_strand_id
1 'polypeptide(L)'
;MSYADIASKLSSILGRNIRHVNLDVDQLAERYHAGGLDKDYAQTLASMDKWIEDGNEDRVTDCVFVLTRQAPKSADVFIRENHQRWLS
;
A
#
# COMPACT_ATOMS: atom_id res chain seq x y z
N MET A 1 2.78 -7.21 6.73
CA MET A 1 2.29 -7.59 5.37
C MET A 1 3.01 -6.70 4.35
N SER A 2 3.65 -7.23 3.32
CA SER A 2 4.52 -6.43 2.43
C SER A 2 3.78 -5.89 1.18
N TYR A 3 4.37 -4.89 0.52
CA TYR A 3 3.87 -4.40 -0.77
C TYR A 3 3.90 -5.47 -1.88
N ALA A 4 4.86 -6.40 -1.83
CA ALA A 4 4.91 -7.54 -2.73
C ALA A 4 3.72 -8.51 -2.51
N ASP A 5 3.30 -8.71 -1.25
CA ASP A 5 2.14 -9.54 -0.93
C ASP A 5 0.85 -8.94 -1.48
N ILE A 6 0.68 -7.61 -1.38
CA ILE A 6 -0.44 -6.88 -1.98
C ILE A 6 -0.43 -7.02 -3.50
N ALA A 7 0.73 -6.83 -4.15
CA ALA A 7 0.85 -6.96 -5.60
C ALA A 7 0.49 -8.38 -6.08
N SER A 8 0.88 -9.41 -5.33
CA SER A 8 0.53 -10.81 -5.60
C SER A 8 -0.98 -11.05 -5.45
N LYS A 9 -1.60 -10.55 -4.37
CA LYS A 9 -3.06 -10.65 -4.15
C LYS A 9 -3.85 -9.94 -5.25
N LEU A 10 -3.45 -8.73 -5.63
CA LEU A 10 -4.05 -8.00 -6.74
C LEU A 10 -3.88 -8.74 -8.07
N SER A 11 -2.70 -9.31 -8.33
CA SER A 11 -2.46 -10.10 -9.54
C SER A 11 -3.40 -11.29 -9.64
N SER A 12 -3.57 -12.02 -8.53
CA SER A 12 -4.48 -13.17 -8.46
C SER A 12 -5.95 -12.78 -8.68
N ILE A 13 -6.38 -11.61 -8.19
CA ILE A 13 -7.78 -11.18 -8.28
C ILE A 13 -8.08 -10.53 -9.64
N LEU A 14 -7.14 -9.78 -10.21
CA LEU A 14 -7.34 -9.02 -11.46
C LEU A 14 -6.92 -9.81 -12.71
N GLY A 15 -6.26 -10.95 -12.57
CA GLY A 15 -5.85 -11.80 -13.70
C GLY A 15 -4.74 -11.21 -14.57
N ARG A 16 -4.00 -10.21 -14.08
CA ARG A 16 -2.84 -9.59 -14.75
C ARG A 16 -1.64 -9.54 -13.81
N ASN A 17 -0.42 -9.63 -14.34
CA ASN A 17 0.79 -9.59 -13.53
C ASN A 17 1.04 -8.16 -13.02
N ILE A 18 0.95 -7.97 -11.71
CA ILE A 18 1.28 -6.74 -10.99
C ILE A 18 2.48 -7.02 -10.11
N ARG A 19 3.57 -6.28 -10.33
CA ARG A 19 4.81 -6.42 -9.59
C ARG A 19 5.08 -5.18 -8.76
N HIS A 20 5.42 -5.39 -7.49
CA HIS A 20 6.02 -4.34 -6.67
C HIS A 20 7.44 -4.04 -7.15
N VAL A 21 7.73 -2.79 -7.44
CA VAL A 21 9.06 -2.30 -7.78
C VAL A 21 9.53 -1.46 -6.60
N ASN A 22 10.61 -1.89 -5.96
CA ASN A 22 11.24 -1.10 -4.90
C ASN A 22 11.95 0.08 -5.55
N LEU A 23 11.56 1.28 -5.18
CA LEU A 23 12.23 2.52 -5.58
C LEU A 23 12.96 3.06 -4.36
N ASP A 24 14.13 3.66 -4.57
CA ASP A 24 14.73 4.45 -3.49
C ASP A 24 13.92 5.74 -3.24
N VAL A 25 14.20 6.41 -2.13
CA VAL A 25 13.45 7.60 -1.69
C VAL A 25 13.46 8.70 -2.75
N ASP A 26 14.58 8.89 -3.44
CA ASP A 26 14.71 9.96 -4.42
C ASP A 26 13.93 9.63 -5.71
N GLN A 27 13.96 8.36 -6.14
CA GLN A 27 13.15 7.86 -7.26
C GLN A 27 11.65 7.93 -6.95
N LEU A 28 11.24 7.63 -5.72
CA LEU A 28 9.85 7.70 -5.30
C LEU A 28 9.36 9.16 -5.18
N ALA A 29 10.19 10.04 -4.64
CA ALA A 29 9.90 11.48 -4.58
C ALA A 29 9.76 12.08 -5.99
N GLU A 30 10.65 11.74 -6.91
CA GLU A 30 10.56 12.20 -8.30
C GLU A 30 9.28 11.67 -8.98
N ARG A 31 8.91 10.41 -8.72
CA ARG A 31 7.64 9.85 -9.22
C ARG A 31 6.42 10.59 -8.69
N TYR A 32 6.41 10.93 -7.40
CA TYR A 32 5.34 11.71 -6.79
C TYR A 32 5.27 13.12 -7.36
N HIS A 33 6.43 13.77 -7.54
CA HIS A 33 6.51 15.10 -8.14
C HIS A 33 6.00 15.11 -9.59
N ALA A 34 6.44 14.14 -10.41
CA ALA A 34 5.94 13.94 -11.77
C ALA A 34 4.42 13.66 -11.82
N GLY A 35 3.86 13.11 -10.74
CA GLY A 35 2.43 12.91 -10.54
C GLY A 35 1.65 14.16 -10.13
N GLY A 36 2.32 15.31 -9.97
CA GLY A 36 1.71 16.60 -9.65
C GLY A 36 1.80 17.02 -8.18
N LEU A 37 2.54 16.30 -7.34
CA LEU A 37 2.79 16.72 -5.97
C LEU A 37 3.89 17.78 -5.90
N ASP A 38 3.78 18.68 -4.94
CA ASP A 38 4.87 19.61 -4.61
C ASP A 38 6.12 18.83 -4.16
N LYS A 39 7.31 19.37 -4.45
CA LYS A 39 8.59 18.69 -4.24
C LYS A 39 8.85 18.37 -2.76
N ASP A 40 8.55 19.31 -1.86
CA ASP A 40 8.81 19.11 -0.42
C ASP A 40 7.84 18.07 0.15
N TYR A 41 6.60 18.08 -0.34
CA TYR A 41 5.60 17.08 0.03
C TYR A 41 5.93 15.69 -0.52
N ALA A 42 6.39 15.61 -1.78
CA ALA A 42 6.83 14.38 -2.41
C ALA A 42 8.02 13.74 -1.67
N GLN A 43 9.02 14.54 -1.27
CA GLN A 43 10.16 14.06 -0.48
C GLN A 43 9.74 13.55 0.90
N THR A 44 8.80 14.25 1.54
CA THR A 44 8.26 13.86 2.85
C THR A 44 7.56 12.50 2.76
N LEU A 45 6.66 12.31 1.78
CA LEU A 45 5.97 11.05 1.57
C LEU A 45 6.94 9.91 1.23
N ALA A 46 7.91 10.15 0.36
CA ALA A 46 8.88 9.13 -0.01
C ALA A 46 9.78 8.70 1.17
N SER A 47 10.12 9.64 2.06
CA SER A 47 10.90 9.36 3.26
C SER A 47 10.12 8.50 4.27
N MET A 48 8.80 8.69 4.36
CA MET A 48 7.94 7.84 5.19
C MET A 48 7.86 6.42 4.65
N ASP A 49 7.83 6.23 3.32
CA ASP A 49 7.71 4.91 2.70
C ASP A 49 8.92 4.01 3.02
N LYS A 50 10.11 4.60 3.17
CA LYS A 50 11.31 3.89 3.65
C LYS A 50 11.16 3.37 5.09
N TRP A 51 10.47 4.10 5.96
CA TRP A 51 10.21 3.63 7.32
C TRP A 51 9.19 2.49 7.38
N ILE A 52 8.29 2.42 6.40
CA ILE A 52 7.33 1.33 6.24
C ILE A 52 8.07 0.07 5.76
N GLU A 53 9.01 0.20 4.82
CA GLU A 53 9.88 -0.89 4.36
C GLU A 53 10.68 -1.52 5.51
N ASP A 54 11.17 -0.70 6.44
CA ASP A 54 11.92 -1.15 7.63
C ASP A 54 11.03 -1.86 8.69
N GLY A 55 9.73 -2.08 8.41
CA GLY A 55 8.82 -2.85 9.26
C GLY A 55 8.27 -2.08 10.46
N ASN A 56 8.41 -0.75 10.48
CA ASN A 56 7.97 0.08 11.61
C ASN A 56 6.44 0.03 11.84
N GLU A 57 5.68 -0.30 10.79
CA GLU A 57 4.21 -0.43 10.80
C GLU A 57 3.69 -1.87 10.99
N ASP A 58 4.55 -2.88 11.16
CA ASP A 58 4.11 -4.28 11.31
C ASP A 58 3.53 -4.60 12.71
N ARG A 59 3.18 -3.56 13.48
CA ARG A 59 2.55 -3.68 14.80
C ARG A 59 1.05 -3.88 14.64
N VAL A 60 0.60 -5.10 14.90
CA VAL A 60 -0.82 -5.45 14.93
C VAL A 60 -1.41 -5.27 16.33
N THR A 61 -2.65 -4.80 16.40
CA THR A 61 -3.44 -4.68 17.63
C THR A 61 -4.86 -5.20 17.41
N ASP A 62 -5.55 -5.54 18.49
CA ASP A 62 -6.96 -5.97 18.46
C ASP A 62 -7.95 -4.79 18.61
N CYS A 63 -7.47 -3.54 18.60
CA CYS A 63 -8.26 -2.34 18.89
C CYS A 63 -9.52 -2.20 18.02
N VAL A 64 -9.47 -2.61 16.75
CA VAL A 64 -10.66 -2.60 15.88
C VAL A 64 -11.77 -3.46 16.48
N PHE A 65 -11.44 -4.67 16.91
CA PHE A 65 -12.41 -5.57 17.53
C PHE A 65 -12.86 -5.06 18.91
N VAL A 66 -11.93 -4.56 19.72
CA VAL A 66 -12.23 -4.02 21.06
C VAL A 66 -13.22 -2.86 20.97
N LEU A 67 -13.04 -1.94 20.03
CA LEU A 67 -13.86 -0.73 19.90
C LEU A 67 -15.17 -0.97 19.14
N THR A 68 -15.14 -1.76 18.06
CA THR A 68 -16.28 -1.89 17.14
C THR A 68 -17.07 -3.18 17.34
N ARG A 69 -16.51 -4.16 18.08
CA ARG A 69 -17.02 -5.55 18.17
C ARG A 69 -17.12 -6.26 16.82
N GLN A 70 -16.50 -5.72 15.78
CA GLN A 70 -16.39 -6.33 14.46
C GLN A 70 -14.94 -6.72 14.20
N ALA A 71 -14.74 -7.89 13.58
CA ALA A 71 -13.40 -8.30 13.18
C ALA A 71 -12.84 -7.35 12.11
N PRO A 72 -11.54 -7.01 12.14
CA PRO A 72 -10.92 -6.23 11.08
C PRO A 72 -11.04 -6.97 9.75
N LYS A 73 -11.36 -6.23 8.69
CA LYS A 73 -11.46 -6.79 7.34
C LYS A 73 -10.06 -7.09 6.81
N SER A 74 -9.86 -8.28 6.26
CA SER A 74 -8.60 -8.63 5.61
C SER A 74 -8.44 -7.92 4.27
N ALA A 75 -7.19 -7.71 3.85
CA ALA A 75 -6.88 -7.10 2.56
C ALA A 75 -7.52 -7.85 1.38
N ASP A 76 -7.58 -9.20 1.43
CA ASP A 76 -8.19 -10.01 0.36
C ASP A 76 -9.67 -9.73 0.17
N VAL A 77 -10.41 -9.59 1.28
CA VAL A 77 -11.84 -9.27 1.24
C VAL A 77 -12.04 -7.88 0.66
N PHE A 78 -11.24 -6.90 1.12
CA PHE A 78 -11.32 -5.53 0.62
C PHE A 78 -11.00 -5.42 -0.88
N ILE A 79 -9.92 -6.06 -1.35
CA ILE A 79 -9.52 -6.03 -2.76
C ILE A 79 -10.63 -6.65 -3.63
N ARG A 80 -11.20 -7.78 -3.21
CA ARG A 80 -12.28 -8.45 -3.96
C ARG A 80 -13.53 -7.58 -4.07
N GLU A 81 -13.93 -6.91 -3.00
CA GLU A 81 -15.10 -6.01 -2.99
C GLU A 81 -14.90 -4.79 -3.92
N ASN A 82 -13.66 -4.34 -4.11
CA ASN A 82 -13.36 -3.10 -4.83
C ASN A 82 -12.66 -3.31 -6.17
N HIS A 83 -12.47 -4.56 -6.61
CA HIS A 83 -11.65 -4.92 -7.77
C HIS A 83 -11.99 -4.14 -9.05
N GLN A 84 -13.26 -3.75 -9.22
CA GLN A 84 -13.74 -2.94 -10.34
C GLN A 84 -13.01 -1.60 -10.50
N ARG A 85 -12.50 -0.99 -9.42
CA ARG A 85 -11.73 0.27 -9.49
C ARG A 85 -10.40 0.14 -10.21
N TRP A 86 -9.90 -1.08 -10.39
CA TRP A 86 -8.64 -1.35 -11.09
C TRP A 86 -8.83 -1.93 -12.49
N LEU A 87 -10.08 -2.10 -12.95
CA LEU A 87 -10.42 -2.59 -14.28
C LEU A 87 -10.52 -1.49 -15.36
N SER A 88 -10.43 -0.20 -14.98
CA SER A 88 -10.38 0.94 -15.90
C SER A 88 -8.99 1.17 -16.49
#